data_AF-A0A2Y9ARZ2-F1
#
_entry.id   AF-A0A2Y9ARZ2-F1
#
_cell.length_a   1.000
_cell.length_b   1.000
_cell.length_c   1.000
_cell.angle_alpha   90.00
_cell.angle_beta   90.00
_cell.angle_gamma   90.00
#
_symmetry.space_group_name_H-M   'P 1'
#
loop_
_entity.id
_entity.type
_entity.pdbx_description
1 polymer ?
#
loop_
_entity_poly.entity_id
_entity_poly.type
_entity_poly.pdbx_seq_one_letter_code
_entity_poly.pdbx_strand_id
1 'polypeptide(L)'
;MRLSLFLLAATALPAAAEIVPRDGTWTVRAMEAQMAEACPPMFQPMADAMVAQMGQRDVFEVDWPDAFDPNRASGLDPDGQPVAWERVDDTTWRAALSGPGTEAVIGTMQVLSETEISNRVEMDIQKMMEEQGGMVEAEGCTLSMTFLMELKD
;
A
#
# COMPACT_ATOMS: atom_id res chain seq x y z
N MET A 1 -45.29 34.56 23.40
CA MET A 1 -44.39 33.84 22.48
C MET A 1 -43.43 33.01 23.30
N ARG A 2 -43.54 31.67 23.25
CA ARG A 2 -42.59 30.76 23.89
C ARG A 2 -41.52 30.42 22.84
N LEU A 3 -40.27 30.83 23.09
CA LEU A 3 -39.12 30.39 22.30
C LEU A 3 -38.72 28.99 22.80
N SER A 4 -38.99 27.98 21.99
CA SER A 4 -38.41 26.64 22.18
C SER A 4 -36.97 26.68 21.71
N LEU A 5 -36.03 26.53 22.64
CA LEU A 5 -34.63 26.23 22.32
C LEU A 5 -34.55 24.79 21.82
N PHE A 6 -34.25 24.60 20.53
CA PHE A 6 -33.78 23.33 20.02
C PHE A 6 -32.29 23.18 20.41
N LEU A 7 -32.00 22.29 21.37
CA LEU A 7 -30.65 21.78 21.55
C LEU A 7 -30.30 20.91 20.33
N LEU A 8 -29.44 21.40 19.45
CA LEU A 8 -28.71 20.53 18.53
C LEU A 8 -27.67 19.75 19.36
N ALA A 9 -27.93 18.46 19.58
CA ALA A 9 -26.89 17.53 20.00
C ALA A 9 -25.97 17.32 18.80
N ALA A 10 -24.80 17.95 18.81
CA ALA A 10 -23.71 17.62 17.92
C ALA A 10 -23.20 16.21 18.30
N THR A 11 -23.64 15.20 17.57
CA THR A 11 -23.03 13.87 17.64
C THR A 11 -21.63 13.98 17.03
N ALA A 12 -20.63 14.20 17.88
CA ALA A 12 -19.25 13.97 17.48
C ALA A 12 -19.12 12.47 17.14
N LEU A 13 -18.89 12.17 15.87
CA LEU A 13 -18.50 10.83 15.45
C LEU A 13 -17.22 10.49 16.23
N PRO A 14 -17.13 9.30 16.85
CA PRO A 14 -15.88 8.88 17.48
C PRO A 14 -14.79 8.88 16.41
N ALA A 15 -13.69 9.58 16.67
CA ALA A 15 -12.47 9.41 15.90
C ALA A 15 -12.15 7.90 15.91
N ALA A 16 -11.88 7.34 14.74
CA ALA A 16 -11.41 5.95 14.67
C ALA A 16 -10.15 5.88 15.54
N ALA A 17 -10.14 4.99 16.54
CA ALA A 17 -8.96 4.83 17.37
C ALA A 17 -7.80 4.37 16.49
N GLU A 18 -6.66 5.03 16.62
CA GLU A 18 -5.42 4.64 15.92
C GLU A 18 -5.08 3.20 16.29
N ILE A 19 -5.05 2.32 15.29
CA ILE A 19 -4.68 0.92 15.46
C ILE A 19 -3.15 0.86 15.41
N VAL A 20 -2.52 0.31 16.45
CA VAL A 20 -1.07 0.15 16.52
C VAL A 20 -0.71 -1.32 16.34
N PRO A 21 -0.15 -1.72 15.19
CA PRO A 21 0.47 -3.03 14.97
C PRO A 21 1.42 -3.43 16.09
N ARG A 22 1.39 -4.72 16.46
CA ARG A 22 2.27 -5.29 17.49
C ARG A 22 3.68 -5.54 16.95
N ASP A 23 4.63 -5.46 17.86
CA ASP A 23 6.00 -5.90 17.63
C ASP A 23 6.07 -7.40 17.38
N GLY A 24 7.09 -7.83 16.65
CA GLY A 24 7.43 -9.24 16.50
C GLY A 24 7.84 -9.62 15.09
N THR A 25 7.76 -10.91 14.80
CA THR A 25 8.08 -11.44 13.48
C THR A 25 6.85 -11.33 12.59
N TRP A 26 6.99 -10.65 11.46
CA TRP A 26 5.94 -10.51 10.46
C TRP A 26 6.28 -11.32 9.22
N THR A 27 5.25 -11.83 8.56
CA THR A 27 5.37 -12.50 7.26
C THR A 27 4.66 -11.67 6.20
N VAL A 28 5.29 -11.45 5.06
CA VAL A 28 4.66 -10.85 3.88
C VAL A 28 4.30 -11.96 2.90
N ARG A 29 3.11 -11.87 2.30
CA ARG A 29 2.73 -12.70 1.16
C ARG A 29 2.05 -11.85 0.09
N ALA A 30 2.42 -12.06 -1.17
CA ALA A 30 1.61 -11.61 -2.28
C ALA A 30 0.26 -12.36 -2.28
N MET A 31 -0.83 -11.62 -2.30
CA MET A 31 -2.18 -12.16 -2.33
C MET A 31 -2.68 -12.30 -3.76
N GLU A 32 -2.51 -11.24 -4.54
CA GLU A 32 -3.00 -11.16 -5.91
C GLU A 32 -2.25 -10.10 -6.70
N ALA A 33 -2.27 -10.23 -8.02
CA ALA A 33 -2.05 -9.11 -8.92
C ALA A 33 -3.16 -9.04 -9.95
N GLN A 34 -3.52 -7.82 -10.33
CA GLN A 34 -4.62 -7.52 -11.23
C GLN A 34 -4.13 -6.49 -12.25
N MET A 35 -4.25 -6.81 -13.54
CA MET A 35 -4.11 -5.80 -14.60
C MET A 35 -5.44 -5.07 -14.75
N ALA A 36 -5.37 -3.76 -14.98
CA ALA A 36 -6.54 -2.99 -15.41
C ALA A 36 -7.05 -3.52 -16.77
N GLU A 37 -8.36 -3.44 -17.01
CA GLU A 37 -8.96 -3.91 -18.26
C GLU A 37 -8.41 -3.21 -19.51
N ALA A 38 -7.92 -1.97 -19.34
CA ALA A 38 -7.31 -1.18 -20.40
C ALA A 38 -5.95 -1.74 -20.88
N CYS A 39 -5.38 -2.72 -20.17
CA CYS A 39 -4.10 -3.28 -20.50
C CYS A 39 -4.13 -4.18 -21.74
N PRO A 40 -3.21 -3.98 -22.70
CA PRO A 40 -3.00 -4.93 -23.78
C PRO A 40 -2.80 -6.37 -23.27
N PRO A 41 -3.41 -7.40 -23.89
CA PRO A 41 -3.32 -8.78 -23.42
C PRO A 41 -1.89 -9.34 -23.30
N MET A 42 -0.94 -8.75 -24.04
CA MET A 42 0.47 -9.09 -23.97
C MET A 42 1.12 -8.82 -22.60
N PHE A 43 0.51 -8.00 -21.74
CA PHE A 43 1.00 -7.73 -20.39
C PHE A 43 0.53 -8.74 -19.34
N GLN A 44 -0.48 -9.56 -19.63
CA GLN A 44 -0.95 -10.56 -18.66
C GLN A 44 0.16 -11.55 -18.25
N PRO A 45 0.98 -12.11 -19.17
CA PRO A 45 2.09 -12.99 -18.78
C PRO A 45 3.13 -12.30 -17.90
N MET A 46 3.30 -10.98 -18.03
CA MET A 46 4.20 -10.19 -17.18
C MET A 46 3.66 -10.12 -15.75
N ALA A 47 2.37 -9.81 -15.60
CA ALA A 47 1.71 -9.81 -14.29
C ALA A 47 1.77 -11.20 -13.63
N ASP A 48 1.49 -12.26 -14.38
CA ASP A 48 1.54 -13.64 -13.89
C ASP A 48 2.96 -14.01 -13.42
N ALA A 49 4.00 -13.62 -14.19
CA ALA A 49 5.40 -13.83 -13.81
C ALA A 49 5.79 -13.05 -12.54
N MET A 50 5.32 -11.81 -12.40
CA MET A 50 5.55 -10.97 -11.22
C MET A 50 4.91 -11.60 -9.97
N VAL A 51 3.69 -12.10 -10.06
CA VAL A 51 3.05 -12.85 -8.95
C VAL A 51 3.83 -14.11 -8.62
N ALA A 52 4.26 -14.88 -9.63
CA ALA A 52 5.01 -16.11 -9.41
C ALA A 52 6.37 -15.83 -8.72
N GLN A 53 7.03 -14.73 -9.07
CA GLN A 53 8.27 -14.29 -8.44
C GLN A 53 8.05 -13.83 -7.00
N MET A 54 7.02 -13.01 -6.77
CA MET A 54 6.71 -12.43 -5.46
C MET A 54 5.86 -13.33 -4.55
N GLY A 55 5.49 -14.52 -5.02
CA GLY A 55 4.82 -15.55 -4.22
C GLY A 55 5.72 -16.16 -3.14
N GLN A 56 6.99 -15.77 -3.07
CA GLN A 56 7.85 -16.13 -1.95
C GLN A 56 7.42 -15.35 -0.70
N ARG A 57 7.30 -16.05 0.43
CA ARG A 57 7.04 -15.39 1.71
C ARG A 57 8.34 -14.82 2.24
N ASP A 58 8.37 -13.51 2.38
CA ASP A 58 9.43 -12.84 3.11
C ASP A 58 9.07 -12.76 4.59
N VAL A 59 10.08 -12.91 5.44
CA VAL A 59 9.96 -12.84 6.89
C VAL A 59 10.91 -11.78 7.40
N PHE A 60 10.39 -10.87 8.20
CA PHE A 60 11.15 -9.76 8.75
C PHE A 60 10.69 -9.49 10.19
N GLU A 61 11.59 -8.96 11.00
CA GLU A 61 11.34 -8.62 12.39
C GLU A 61 11.14 -7.11 12.50
N VAL A 62 10.13 -6.69 13.28
CA VAL A 62 9.85 -5.28 13.50
C VAL A 62 9.66 -4.96 14.98
N ASP A 63 10.13 -3.77 15.34
CA ASP A 63 10.04 -3.14 16.65
C ASP A 63 9.46 -1.72 16.49
N TRP A 64 8.23 -1.54 16.98
CA TRP A 64 7.41 -0.32 17.00
C TRP A 64 7.32 0.23 18.43
N PRO A 65 8.36 0.93 18.94
CA PRO A 65 8.46 1.21 20.38
C PRO A 65 7.33 2.07 20.97
N ASP A 66 6.66 2.91 20.16
CA ASP A 66 5.67 3.88 20.64
C ASP A 66 4.48 4.10 19.68
N ALA A 67 4.70 3.98 18.37
CA ALA A 67 3.71 4.13 17.33
C ALA A 67 4.15 3.38 16.06
N PHE A 68 3.18 3.03 15.22
CA PHE A 68 3.46 2.46 13.90
C PHE A 68 4.07 3.52 12.99
N ASP A 69 5.25 3.23 12.46
CA ASP A 69 5.95 4.11 11.52
C ASP A 69 6.40 3.28 10.31
N PRO A 70 5.66 3.28 9.19
CA PRO A 70 6.01 2.48 8.02
C PRO A 70 7.37 2.85 7.42
N ASN A 71 7.95 4.02 7.75
CA ASN A 71 9.30 4.40 7.33
C ASN A 71 10.40 3.63 8.05
N ARG A 72 10.09 2.96 9.18
CA ARG A 72 11.03 2.08 9.90
C ARG A 72 11.01 0.64 9.38
N ALA A 73 10.01 0.26 8.60
CA ALA A 73 9.97 -1.02 7.91
C ALA A 73 10.82 -0.97 6.62
N SER A 74 12.14 -0.92 6.78
CA SER A 74 13.11 -0.92 5.67
C SER A 74 13.09 -2.21 4.83
N GLY A 75 12.39 -3.26 5.26
CA GLY A 75 12.23 -4.52 4.53
C GLY A 75 11.11 -4.53 3.48
N LEU A 76 10.39 -3.41 3.31
CA LEU A 76 9.29 -3.31 2.35
C LEU A 76 9.70 -2.82 0.96
N ASP A 77 10.97 -2.44 0.80
CA ASP A 77 11.57 -2.14 -0.49
C ASP A 77 12.54 -3.26 -0.90
N PRO A 78 12.32 -3.96 -2.03
CA PRO A 78 13.24 -4.98 -2.53
C PRO A 78 14.66 -4.44 -2.85
N ASP A 79 14.80 -3.14 -3.10
CA ASP A 79 16.09 -2.48 -3.40
C ASP A 79 16.76 -1.89 -2.15
N GLY A 80 16.13 -2.02 -0.98
CA GLY A 80 16.65 -1.54 0.30
C GLY A 80 16.76 -0.01 0.41
N GLN A 81 16.08 0.75 -0.47
CA GLN A 81 16.00 2.20 -0.34
C GLN A 81 14.92 2.57 0.70
N PRO A 82 15.12 3.66 1.46
CA PRO A 82 14.09 4.16 2.34
C PRO A 82 12.93 4.71 1.51
N VAL A 83 11.76 4.09 1.64
CA VAL A 83 10.49 4.58 1.09
C VAL A 83 9.93 5.66 2.01
N ALA A 84 9.63 6.84 1.46
CA ALA A 84 8.99 7.93 2.19
C ALA A 84 7.46 7.77 2.17
N TRP A 85 6.91 7.22 3.26
CA TRP A 85 5.48 7.06 3.47
C TRP A 85 4.86 8.30 4.11
N GLU A 86 3.82 8.82 3.47
CA GLU A 86 3.01 9.95 3.94
C GLU A 86 1.69 9.43 4.51
N ARG A 87 1.31 9.91 5.71
CA ARG A 87 0.03 9.55 6.35
C ARG A 87 -1.12 10.22 5.61
N VAL A 88 -2.08 9.41 5.15
CA VAL A 88 -3.31 9.87 4.47
C VAL A 88 -4.44 10.02 5.49
N ASP A 89 -4.59 9.06 6.38
CA ASP A 89 -5.56 9.05 7.48
C ASP A 89 -5.05 8.26 8.69
N ASP A 90 -5.93 7.94 9.64
CA ASP A 90 -5.52 7.32 10.90
C ASP A 90 -4.89 5.93 10.72
N THR A 91 -5.22 5.20 9.65
CA THR A 91 -4.75 3.83 9.39
C THR A 91 -4.14 3.63 8.01
N THR A 92 -4.01 4.69 7.20
CA THR A 92 -3.58 4.61 5.80
C THR A 92 -2.39 5.52 5.51
N TRP A 93 -1.40 4.98 4.80
CA TRP A 93 -0.22 5.68 4.31
C TRP A 93 -0.05 5.47 2.81
N ARG A 94 0.58 6.44 2.14
CA ARG A 94 0.87 6.40 0.71
C ARG A 94 2.32 6.78 0.45
N ALA A 95 2.95 6.14 -0.53
CA ALA A 95 4.32 6.46 -0.95
C ALA A 95 4.46 6.33 -2.46
N ALA A 96 5.40 7.10 -3.04
CA ALA A 96 5.96 6.78 -4.34
C ALA A 96 7.14 5.82 -4.13
N LEU A 97 7.10 4.63 -4.74
CA LEU A 97 8.07 3.56 -4.47
C LEU A 97 9.27 3.57 -5.40
N SER A 98 9.15 4.19 -6.57
CA SER A 98 10.28 4.44 -7.47
C SER A 98 10.69 5.90 -7.36
N GLY A 99 12.00 6.15 -7.15
CA GLY A 99 12.81 7.34 -7.45
C GLY A 99 12.25 8.78 -7.33
N PRO A 100 13.10 9.78 -7.07
CA PRO A 100 12.67 11.18 -7.00
C PRO A 100 12.03 11.65 -8.32
N GLY A 101 10.72 11.91 -8.27
CA GLY A 101 9.93 12.49 -9.37
C GLY A 101 9.04 11.51 -10.14
N THR A 102 8.97 10.22 -9.78
CA THR A 102 8.15 9.24 -10.50
C THR A 102 6.94 8.81 -9.68
N GLU A 103 5.74 9.23 -10.10
CA GLU A 103 4.44 8.72 -9.58
C GLU A 103 4.00 7.43 -10.31
N ALA A 104 4.92 6.77 -11.03
CA ALA A 104 4.63 5.57 -11.80
C ALA A 104 4.36 4.35 -10.90
N VAL A 105 4.95 4.32 -9.71
CA VAL A 105 4.71 3.26 -8.72
C VAL A 105 4.24 3.87 -7.41
N ILE A 106 2.99 3.58 -7.04
CA ILE A 106 2.36 4.08 -5.81
C ILE A 106 2.11 2.92 -4.87
N GLY A 107 2.66 3.01 -3.66
CA GLY A 107 2.32 2.16 -2.53
C GLY A 107 1.20 2.77 -1.71
N THR A 108 0.25 1.95 -1.27
CA THR A 108 -0.77 2.28 -0.27
C THR A 108 -0.74 1.23 0.81
N MET A 109 -0.40 1.62 2.03
CA MET A 109 -0.36 0.75 3.19
C MET A 109 -1.53 1.05 4.10
N GLN A 110 -2.24 0.02 4.53
CA GLN A 110 -3.38 0.13 5.42
C GLN A 110 -3.25 -0.85 6.59
N VAL A 111 -3.29 -0.32 7.81
CA VAL A 111 -3.37 -1.12 9.02
C VAL A 111 -4.81 -1.62 9.18
N LEU A 112 -5.00 -2.93 9.12
CA LEU A 112 -6.31 -3.57 9.26
C LEU A 112 -6.59 -3.97 10.70
N SER A 113 -5.56 -4.41 11.42
CA SER A 113 -5.63 -4.79 12.84
C SER A 113 -4.26 -4.70 13.50
N GLU A 114 -4.19 -5.02 14.80
CA GLU A 114 -2.92 -5.14 15.54
C GLU A 114 -1.98 -6.21 14.97
N THR A 115 -2.47 -7.13 14.14
CA THR A 115 -1.74 -8.29 13.61
C THR A 115 -1.80 -8.41 12.08
N GLU A 116 -2.43 -7.46 11.39
CA GLU A 116 -2.61 -7.49 9.93
C GLU A 116 -2.44 -6.11 9.30
N ILE A 117 -1.61 -6.04 8.26
CA ILE A 117 -1.39 -4.84 7.43
C ILE A 117 -1.55 -5.25 5.96
N SER A 118 -2.34 -4.49 5.22
CA SER A 118 -2.45 -4.61 3.76
C SER A 118 -1.51 -3.60 3.11
N ASN A 119 -0.77 -4.02 2.09
CA ASN A 119 0.02 -3.12 1.25
C ASN A 119 -0.38 -3.35 -0.21
N ARG A 120 -0.84 -2.30 -0.89
CA ARG A 120 -1.19 -2.31 -2.30
C ARG A 120 -0.19 -1.48 -3.08
N VAL A 121 0.40 -2.07 -4.11
CA VAL A 121 1.32 -1.39 -5.03
C VAL A 121 0.64 -1.27 -6.39
N GLU A 122 0.52 -0.05 -6.89
CA GLU A 122 -0.02 0.24 -8.22
C GLU A 122 1.09 0.75 -9.12
N MET A 123 1.25 0.11 -10.28
CA MET A 123 2.27 0.40 -11.28
C MET A 123 1.60 0.87 -12.56
N ASP A 124 1.88 2.10 -12.98
CA ASP A 124 1.51 2.65 -14.28
C ASP A 124 2.49 2.13 -15.33
N ILE A 125 2.06 1.10 -16.07
CA ILE A 125 2.91 0.40 -17.03
C ILE A 125 3.31 1.32 -18.19
N GLN A 126 2.42 2.22 -18.60
CA GLN A 126 2.73 3.19 -19.64
C GLN A 126 3.87 4.10 -19.19
N LYS A 127 3.75 4.75 -18.02
CA LYS A 127 4.79 5.64 -17.51
C LYS A 127 6.12 4.92 -17.32
N MET A 128 6.09 3.71 -16.74
CA MET A 128 7.30 2.89 -16.58
C MET A 128 7.99 2.60 -17.92
N MET A 129 7.22 2.33 -18.97
CA MET A 129 7.76 2.04 -20.29
C MET A 129 8.27 3.30 -21.01
N GLU A 130 7.56 4.42 -20.91
CA GLU A 130 7.99 5.72 -21.44
C GLU A 130 9.33 6.15 -20.84
N GLU A 131 9.51 5.94 -19.53
CA GLU A 131 10.76 6.23 -18.82
C GLU A 131 11.94 5.35 -19.30
N GLN A 132 11.66 4.12 -19.71
CA GLN A 132 12.66 3.21 -20.30
C GLN A 132 12.94 3.50 -21.78
N GLY A 133 12.35 4.56 -22.35
CA GLY A 133 12.48 4.94 -23.75
C GLY A 133 11.66 4.07 -24.71
N GLY A 134 10.72 3.28 -24.17
CA GLY A 134 9.75 2.53 -24.94
C GLY A 134 8.57 3.40 -25.38
N MET A 135 7.93 3.02 -26.49
CA MET A 135 6.66 3.60 -26.93
C MET A 135 5.64 2.47 -26.95
N VAL A 136 4.66 2.53 -26.05
CA VAL A 136 3.55 1.56 -26.01
C VAL A 136 2.22 2.29 -25.86
N GLU A 137 1.25 1.88 -26.66
CA GLU A 137 -0.16 2.24 -26.47
C GLU A 137 -0.71 1.43 -25.29
N ALA A 138 -0.50 1.93 -24.08
CA ALA A 138 -0.93 1.32 -22.81
C ALA A 138 -1.66 2.33 -21.91
N GLU A 139 -2.42 3.25 -22.52
CA GLU A 139 -3.14 4.28 -21.78
C GLU A 139 -4.09 3.68 -20.74
N GLY A 140 -3.95 4.13 -19.48
CA GLY A 140 -4.71 3.61 -18.36
C GLY A 140 -4.35 2.17 -17.96
N CYS A 141 -3.27 1.60 -18.51
CA CYS A 141 -2.80 0.28 -18.12
C CYS A 141 -2.05 0.34 -16.80
N THR A 142 -2.72 -0.09 -15.73
CA THR A 142 -2.14 -0.21 -14.39
C THR A 142 -2.08 -1.68 -13.99
N LEU A 143 -0.96 -2.09 -13.38
CA LEU A 143 -0.85 -3.33 -12.63
C LEU A 143 -0.99 -3.02 -11.14
N SER A 144 -1.98 -3.60 -10.48
CA SER A 144 -2.11 -3.55 -9.03
C SER A 144 -1.64 -4.86 -8.42
N MET A 145 -0.89 -4.79 -7.33
CA MET A 145 -0.48 -5.93 -6.53
C MET A 145 -0.89 -5.70 -5.08
N THR A 146 -1.44 -6.72 -4.44
CA THR A 146 -1.81 -6.67 -3.03
C THR A 146 -0.95 -7.64 -2.25
N PHE A 147 -0.34 -7.16 -1.17
CA PHE A 147 0.43 -7.93 -0.20
C PHE A 147 -0.27 -7.88 1.14
N LEU A 148 -0.29 -9.01 1.83
CA LEU A 148 -0.73 -9.08 3.21
C LEU A 148 0.47 -9.34 4.10
N MET A 149 0.57 -8.56 5.17
CA MET A 149 1.54 -8.71 6.23
C MET A 149 0.78 -9.22 7.47
N GLU A 150 1.20 -10.37 7.99
CA GLU A 150 0.59 -11.02 9.15
C GLU A 150 1.65 -11.21 10.24
N LEU A 151 1.31 -10.88 11.49
CA LEU A 151 2.13 -11.19 12.65
C LEU A 151 2.18 -12.72 12.82
N LYS A 152 3.38 -13.25 13.02
CA LYS A 152 3.59 -14.67 13.31
C LYS A 152 3.35 -14.91 14.81
N ASP A 153 2.40 -15.79 15.12
CA ASP A 153 2.13 -16.29 16.48
C ASP A 153 3.34 -17.00 17.12
#